data_AF-A0A444YA14-F1
#
_entry.id   AF-A0A444YA14-F1
#
_cell.length_a   1.000
_cell.length_b   1.000
_cell.length_c   1.000
_cell.angle_alpha   90.00
_cell.angle_beta   90.00
_cell.angle_gamma   90.00
#
_symmetry.space_group_name_H-M   'P 1'
#
loop_
_entity.id
_entity.type
_entity.pdbx_description
1 polymer ?
#
loop_
_entity_poly.entity_id
_entity_poly.type
_entity_poly.pdbx_seq_one_letter_code
_entity_poly.pdbx_strand_id
1 'polypeptide(L)'
;MKSIRKSWKKTRNMLYHEYYKSTKTREQNIEERPPKIDKEHWRWFLEYRNKPETQEKIMAIEQRDESSRMSENESIAYALG
;
A
#
# COMPACT_ATOMS: atom_id res chain seq x y z
N MET A 1 -17.48 4.50 -11.88
CA MET A 1 -16.95 3.23 -11.32
C MET A 1 -15.50 3.42 -10.94
N LYS A 2 -15.10 3.19 -9.68
CA LYS A 2 -13.66 3.07 -9.36
C LYS A 2 -13.15 1.86 -10.12
N SER A 3 -12.11 2.03 -10.94
CA SER A 3 -11.57 0.93 -11.72
C SER A 3 -11.12 -0.19 -10.78
N ILE A 4 -11.33 -1.44 -11.17
CA ILE A 4 -10.95 -2.63 -10.38
C ILE A 4 -9.49 -2.52 -9.92
N ARG A 5 -8.61 -2.01 -10.80
CA ARG A 5 -7.20 -1.71 -10.50
C ARG A 5 -7.03 -0.77 -9.30
N LYS A 6 -7.78 0.34 -9.23
CA LYS A 6 -7.68 1.31 -8.12
C LYS A 6 -8.17 0.70 -6.81
N SER A 7 -9.30 -0.02 -6.82
CA SER A 7 -9.83 -0.68 -5.62
C SER A 7 -8.87 -1.76 -5.13
N TRP A 8 -8.33 -2.59 -6.02
CA TRP A 8 -7.38 -3.65 -5.67
C TRP A 8 -6.07 -3.09 -5.08
N LYS A 9 -5.52 -2.02 -5.69
CA LYS A 9 -4.36 -1.29 -5.14
C LYS A 9 -4.64 -0.80 -3.72
N LYS A 10 -5.79 -0.12 -3.51
CA LYS A 10 -6.15 0.44 -2.20
C LYS A 10 -6.28 -0.63 -1.12
N THR A 11 -7.02 -1.70 -1.40
CA THR A 11 -7.22 -2.79 -0.43
C THR A 11 -5.90 -3.46 -0.07
N ARG A 12 -5.02 -3.70 -1.06
CA ARG A 12 -3.71 -4.32 -0.81
C ARG A 12 -2.79 -3.44 0.04
N ASN A 13 -2.79 -2.12 -0.17
CA ASN A 13 -2.01 -1.21 0.67
C ASN A 13 -2.58 -1.13 2.09
N MET A 14 -3.90 -1.07 2.24
CA MET A 14 -4.56 -1.07 3.55
C MET A 14 -4.19 -2.32 4.36
N LEU A 15 -4.29 -3.51 3.74
CA LEU A 15 -3.90 -4.77 4.38
C LEU A 15 -2.46 -4.75 4.89
N TYR A 16 -1.53 -4.20 4.11
CA TYR A 16 -0.14 -4.10 4.53
C TYR A 16 0.00 -3.19 5.76
N HIS A 17 -0.53 -1.96 5.73
CA HIS A 17 -0.36 -1.04 6.87
C HIS A 17 -1.09 -1.47 8.15
N GLU A 18 -2.20 -2.18 8.02
CA GLU A 18 -2.99 -2.66 9.16
C GLU A 18 -2.28 -3.82 9.88
N TYR A 19 -1.80 -4.81 9.12
CA TYR A 19 -1.28 -6.08 9.65
C TYR A 19 0.25 -6.17 9.72
N TYR A 20 0.99 -5.40 8.92
CA TYR A 20 2.45 -5.39 9.00
C TYR A 20 2.94 -4.36 10.02
N LYS A 21 3.76 -4.80 10.97
CA LYS A 21 4.45 -3.95 11.94
C LYS A 21 5.96 -4.07 11.77
N SER A 22 6.61 -2.97 11.43
CA SER A 22 8.07 -2.91 11.29
C SER A 22 8.84 -3.20 12.58
N THR A 23 8.19 -3.08 13.74
CA THR A 23 8.75 -3.41 15.05
C THR A 23 8.76 -4.91 15.36
N LYS A 24 8.03 -5.73 14.59
CA LYS A 24 7.91 -7.18 14.80
C LYS A 24 8.88 -7.93 13.89
N THR A 25 9.29 -9.12 14.31
CA THR A 25 10.07 -10.00 13.44
C THR A 25 9.23 -10.44 12.24
N ARG A 26 9.90 -10.97 11.20
CA ARG A 26 9.20 -11.43 10.00
C ARG A 26 8.27 -12.59 10.32
N GLU A 27 8.69 -13.51 11.18
CA GLU A 27 7.93 -14.68 11.60
C GLU A 27 6.69 -14.28 12.39
N GLN A 28 6.80 -13.29 13.28
CA GLN A 28 5.66 -12.71 14.01
C GLN A 28 4.66 -12.05 13.06
N ASN A 29 5.14 -11.26 12.09
CA ASN A 29 4.28 -10.66 11.07
C ASN A 29 3.59 -11.71 10.18
N ILE A 30 4.22 -12.86 9.95
CA ILE A 30 3.61 -13.98 9.20
C ILE A 30 2.54 -14.68 10.04
N GLU A 31 2.79 -14.87 11.34
CA GLU A 31 1.84 -15.54 12.25
C GLU A 31 0.60 -14.67 12.50
N GLU A 32 0.78 -13.36 12.64
CA GLU A 32 -0.29 -12.37 12.78
C GLU A 32 -0.93 -11.98 11.43
N ARG A 33 -1.07 -12.96 10.54
CA ARG A 33 -1.75 -12.78 9.26
C ARG A 33 -3.21 -12.37 9.45
N PRO A 34 -3.82 -11.71 8.45
CA PRO A 34 -5.26 -11.56 8.39
C PRO A 34 -5.97 -12.92 8.46
N PRO A 35 -7.08 -13.07 9.23
CA PRO A 35 -7.72 -14.37 9.47
C PRO A 35 -8.12 -15.14 8.20
N LYS A 36 -8.48 -14.41 7.14
CA LYS A 36 -8.98 -14.96 5.87
C LYS A 36 -7.89 -15.25 4.83
N ILE A 37 -6.62 -14.94 5.11
CA ILE A 37 -5.50 -15.14 4.19
C ILE A 37 -4.63 -16.26 4.73
N ASP A 38 -4.40 -17.32 3.97
CA ASP A 38 -3.49 -18.40 4.38
C ASP A 38 -2.07 -17.87 4.69
N LYS A 39 -1.40 -18.52 5.64
CA LYS A 39 -0.06 -18.20 6.11
C LYS A 39 0.97 -18.22 4.99
N GLU A 40 0.89 -19.19 4.08
CA GLU A 40 1.84 -19.29 2.97
C GLU A 40 1.64 -18.15 1.96
N HIS A 41 0.40 -17.87 1.59
CA HIS A 41 0.06 -16.71 0.76
C HIS A 41 0.49 -15.38 1.40
N TRP A 42 0.30 -15.23 2.71
CA TRP A 42 0.73 -14.04 3.45
C TRP A 42 2.25 -13.91 3.49
N ARG A 43 2.98 -15.01 3.69
CA ARG A 43 4.45 -15.06 3.59
C ARG A 43 4.92 -14.56 2.24
N TRP A 44 4.41 -15.12 1.13
CA TRP A 44 4.81 -14.69 -0.21
C TRP A 44 4.50 -13.22 -0.48
N PHE A 45 3.36 -12.73 0.02
CA PHE A 45 3.01 -11.32 -0.10
C PHE A 45 4.02 -10.42 0.63
N LEU A 46 4.37 -10.75 1.88
CA LEU A 46 5.36 -9.99 2.65
C LEU A 46 6.75 -10.06 2.02
N GLU A 47 7.17 -11.23 1.54
CA GLU A 47 8.44 -11.40 0.82
C GLU A 47 8.50 -10.55 -0.44
N TYR A 48 7.44 -10.56 -1.25
CA TYR A 48 7.36 -9.70 -2.43
C TYR A 48 7.39 -8.23 -2.04
N ARG A 49 6.55 -7.81 -1.10
CA ARG A 49 6.39 -6.40 -0.72
C ARG A 49 7.65 -5.84 -0.08
N ASN A 50 8.37 -6.61 0.73
CA ASN A 50 9.57 -6.16 1.44
C ASN A 50 10.86 -6.24 0.60
N LYS A 51 10.81 -6.73 -0.64
CA LYS A 51 11.95 -6.63 -1.56
C LYS A 51 12.26 -5.14 -1.83
N PRO A 52 13.54 -4.72 -1.78
CA PRO A 52 13.92 -3.32 -1.96
C PRO A 52 13.40 -2.75 -3.29
N GLU A 53 13.60 -3.48 -4.40
CA GLU A 53 13.09 -3.10 -5.72
C GLU A 53 11.56 -2.89 -5.76
N THR A 54 10.82 -3.62 -4.94
CA THR A 54 9.36 -3.52 -4.88
C THR A 54 8.95 -2.34 -4.02
N GLN A 55 9.66 -2.08 -2.91
CA GLN A 55 9.45 -0.88 -2.09
C GLN A 55 9.72 0.38 -2.89
N GLU A 56 10.83 0.47 -3.62
CA GLU A 56 11.17 1.60 -4.47
C GLU A 56 10.05 1.92 -5.49
N LYS A 57 9.58 0.90 -6.20
CA LYS A 57 8.48 1.06 -7.18
C LYS A 57 7.20 1.56 -6.51
N ILE A 58 6.87 1.06 -5.32
CA ILE A 58 5.65 1.44 -4.65
C ILE A 58 5.76 2.85 -4.07
N MET A 59 6.90 3.23 -3.51
CA MET A 59 7.17 4.59 -3.07
C MET A 59 7.08 5.58 -4.23
N ALA A 60 7.66 5.28 -5.39
CA ALA A 60 7.57 6.14 -6.57
C ALA A 60 6.11 6.33 -7.03
N ILE A 61 5.30 5.27 -6.97
CA ILE A 61 3.87 5.34 -7.30
C ILE A 61 3.09 6.16 -6.26
N GLU A 62 3.40 6.01 -4.97
CA GLU A 62 2.75 6.76 -3.88
C GLU A 62 3.11 8.25 -3.93
N GLN A 63 4.38 8.59 -4.17
CA GLN A 63 4.83 9.97 -4.36
C GLN A 63 4.14 10.63 -5.56
N ARG A 64 4.00 9.92 -6.68
CA ARG A 64 3.29 10.43 -7.86
C ARG A 64 1.81 10.65 -7.58
N ASP A 65 1.16 9.72 -6.89
CA ASP A 65 -0.25 9.86 -6.52
C ASP A 65 -0.46 11.04 -5.56
N GLU A 66 0.43 11.24 -4.58
CA GLU A 66 0.34 12.36 -3.64
C GLU A 66 0.57 13.71 -4.34
N SER A 67 1.61 13.80 -5.17
CA SER A 67 1.90 14.99 -5.97
C SER A 67 0.75 15.35 -6.92
N SER A 68 0.11 14.35 -7.55
CA SER A 68 -1.08 14.56 -8.39
C SER A 68 -2.24 15.17 -7.59
N ARG A 69 -2.50 14.67 -6.38
CA ARG A 69 -3.59 15.16 -5.52
C ARG A 69 -3.32 16.57 -5.01
N MET A 70 -2.09 16.87 -4.62
CA MET A 70 -1.66 18.20 -4.19
C MET A 70 -1.83 19.22 -5.32
N SER A 71 -1.38 18.89 -6.53
CA SER A 71 -1.54 19.75 -7.70
C SER A 71 -3.01 20.01 -8.06
N GLU A 72 -3.88 18.99 -7.98
CA GLU A 72 -5.32 19.16 -8.19
C GLU A 72 -5.94 20.10 -7.15
N ASN A 73 -5.58 19.95 -5.87
CA ASN A 73 -6.10 20.79 -4.79
C ASN A 73 -5.63 22.25 -4.91
N GLU A 74 -4.37 22.49 -5.29
CA GLU A 74 -3.85 23.84 -5.57
C GLU A 74 -4.61 24.49 -6.71
N SER A 75 -4.82 23.78 -7.83
CA SER A 75 -5.60 24.27 -8.97
C SER A 75 -7.04 24.65 -8.58
N ILE A 76 -7.70 23.84 -7.74
CA ILE A 76 -9.03 24.14 -7.21
C ILE A 76 -9.01 25.38 -6.31
N ALA A 77 -8.01 25.53 -5.45
CA ALA A 77 -7.89 26.68 -4.56
C ALA A 77 -7.76 27.99 -5.34
N TYR A 78 -7.00 28.00 -6.44
CA TYR A 78 -6.88 29.17 -7.33
C TYR A 78 -8.18 29.49 -8.09
N ALA A 79 -9.02 28.50 -8.38
CA ALA A 79 -10.27 28.70 -9.12
C ALA A 79 -11.45 29.17 -8.24
N LEU A 80 -11.36 29.01 -6.92
CA LEU A 80 -12.42 29.35 -5.96
C LEU A 80 -12.16 30.63 -5.14
N GLY A 81 -10.97 31.24 -5.28
CA GLY A 81 -10.62 32.53 -4.70
C GLY A 81 -10.83 33.68 -5.69
#